data_AF-A0A854NH39-F1
#
_entry.id   AF-A0A854NH39-F1
#
_cell.length_a   1.000
_cell.length_b   1.000
_cell.length_c   1.000
_cell.angle_alpha   90.00
_cell.angle_beta   90.00
_cell.angle_gamma   90.00
#
_symmetry.space_group_name_H-M   'P 1'
#
loop_
_entity.id
_entity.type
_entity.pdbx_description
1 polymer ?
#
loop_
_entity_poly.entity_id
_entity_poly.type
_entity_poly.pdbx_seq_one_letter_code
_entity_poly.pdbx_strand_id
1 'polypeptide(L)'
;MWPFKRQNGDSDHDENNHEEAAVQQGVDTQKNVTQTDADSPDPIHDAISGETGPFDADSVNIEDFDFSDFAGGILNLGSLLVPLPKTSEVQVEMGPDGPKMLHILTQFGRITPVAFAAPKAPGQWRSATQEIAEGMRADNLDVDFQQGPWGREIVGTSDDGNGVIRIIGVDGPRWMLRVTLAAPSESAERMAELGREVVARTFVRRGNEPILAGSSLPVALPQPLAEQVQQEMMRRAEQ
;
A
#
# COMPACT_ATOMS: atom_id res chain seq x y z
N MET A 1 4.50 16.51 -1.36
CA MET A 1 5.26 16.62 -0.09
C MET A 1 4.35 16.06 0.98
N TRP A 2 4.75 14.95 1.59
CA TRP A 2 3.87 14.09 2.39
C TRP A 2 4.12 14.34 3.88
N PRO A 3 3.11 14.69 4.71
CA PRO A 3 3.36 15.14 6.06
C PRO A 3 3.17 13.99 7.06
N PHE A 4 4.22 13.24 7.38
CA PHE A 4 4.35 12.62 8.69
C PHE A 4 5.82 12.62 9.07
N LYS A 5 6.13 13.13 10.26
CA LYS A 5 7.50 13.39 10.69
C LYS A 5 7.90 12.33 11.72
N ARG A 6 9.00 11.63 11.48
CA ARG A 6 9.67 10.82 12.52
C ARG A 6 9.98 11.75 13.69
N GLN A 7 9.61 11.37 14.91
CA GLN A 7 10.04 12.15 16.08
C GLN A 7 11.52 11.88 16.29
N ASN A 8 12.40 12.83 15.97
CA ASN A 8 13.60 13.10 16.76
C ASN A 8 14.35 14.39 16.36
N GLY A 9 14.73 15.14 17.39
CA GLY A 9 16.09 15.68 17.59
C GLY A 9 16.57 16.80 16.67
N ASP A 10 16.47 18.03 17.16
CA ASP A 10 17.05 19.27 16.62
C ASP A 10 18.51 19.16 16.15
N SER A 11 18.81 19.71 14.97
CA SER A 11 19.94 20.63 14.77
C SER A 11 19.83 21.35 13.43
N ASP A 12 19.75 22.67 13.53
CA ASP A 12 19.77 23.69 12.48
C ASP A 12 20.99 23.57 11.55
N HIS A 13 20.83 23.95 10.27
CA HIS A 13 21.75 24.89 9.61
C HIS A 13 21.14 25.56 8.37
N ASP A 14 21.46 26.84 8.27
CA ASP A 14 20.84 27.91 7.50
C ASP A 14 21.04 27.90 5.96
N GLU A 15 20.02 28.49 5.33
CA GLU A 15 19.97 29.41 4.17
C GLU A 15 21.17 29.54 3.22
N ASN A 16 20.87 29.43 1.91
CA ASN A 16 21.15 30.57 1.03
C ASN A 16 20.25 30.66 -0.20
N ASN A 17 19.89 31.91 -0.49
CA ASN A 17 18.93 32.45 -1.45
C ASN A 17 19.57 32.69 -2.83
N HIS A 18 18.83 32.55 -3.93
CA HIS A 18 19.07 33.34 -5.15
C HIS A 18 17.82 33.45 -6.04
N GLU A 19 17.56 34.70 -6.44
CA GLU A 19 16.38 35.22 -7.13
C GLU A 19 16.24 34.88 -8.62
N GLU A 20 15.01 35.12 -9.05
CA GLU A 20 14.30 35.00 -10.32
C GLU A 20 14.98 35.52 -11.61
N ALA A 21 14.61 34.88 -12.72
CA ALA A 21 14.39 35.57 -13.98
C ALA A 21 13.23 34.92 -14.77
N ALA A 22 12.21 35.71 -15.07
CA ALA A 22 11.00 35.33 -15.80
C ALA A 22 11.21 35.33 -17.33
N VAL A 23 10.65 34.35 -18.03
CA VAL A 23 10.27 34.47 -19.45
C VAL A 23 8.96 33.71 -19.69
N GLN A 24 7.95 34.46 -20.14
CA GLN A 24 6.66 33.98 -20.65
C GLN A 24 6.77 33.60 -22.13
N GLN A 25 6.16 32.49 -22.54
CA GLN A 25 5.22 32.40 -23.67
C GLN A 25 4.72 30.97 -23.91
N GLY A 26 3.42 30.87 -24.27
CA GLY A 26 2.91 29.84 -25.19
C GLY A 26 2.16 28.66 -24.56
N VAL A 27 0.84 28.80 -24.44
CA VAL A 27 -0.10 27.71 -24.15
C VAL A 27 -0.22 26.81 -25.38
N ASP A 28 0.06 25.52 -25.23
CA ASP A 28 -0.52 24.48 -26.09
C ASP A 28 -0.83 23.24 -25.23
N THR A 29 -2.10 23.09 -24.87
CA THR A 29 -2.60 22.07 -23.94
C THR A 29 -2.83 20.77 -24.69
N GLN A 30 -1.76 20.02 -24.97
CA GLN A 30 -1.86 18.61 -25.32
C GLN A 30 -1.74 17.77 -24.06
N LYS A 31 -2.77 16.97 -23.79
CA LYS A 31 -2.81 15.97 -22.71
C LYS A 31 -1.60 15.05 -22.87
N ASN A 32 -0.58 15.27 -22.06
CA ASN A 32 0.59 14.41 -22.00
C ASN A 32 0.19 13.16 -21.20
N VAL A 33 -0.33 12.15 -21.90
CA VAL A 33 -0.41 10.79 -21.36
C VAL A 33 1.04 10.32 -21.28
N THR A 34 1.61 10.32 -20.07
CA THR A 34 2.96 9.79 -19.83
C THR A 34 2.91 8.28 -20.05
N GLN A 35 3.00 7.86 -21.31
CA GLN A 35 3.25 6.48 -21.68
C GLN A 35 4.60 6.11 -21.07
N THR A 36 4.57 5.24 -20.08
CA THR A 36 5.78 4.83 -19.35
C THR A 36 6.67 4.04 -20.29
N ASP A 37 7.94 4.44 -20.42
CA ASP A 37 8.96 3.61 -21.05
C ASP A 37 9.05 2.31 -20.24
N ALA A 38 8.59 1.19 -20.82
CA ALA A 38 8.55 -0.10 -20.14
C ALA A 38 9.92 -0.54 -19.58
N ASP A 39 11.00 0.01 -20.12
CA ASP A 39 12.40 -0.27 -19.80
C ASP A 39 13.00 0.59 -18.68
N SER A 40 12.32 1.64 -18.18
CA SER A 40 12.86 2.39 -17.04
C SER A 40 12.90 1.52 -15.78
N PRO A 41 14.03 1.52 -15.03
CA PRO A 41 14.12 0.78 -13.77
C PRO A 41 13.19 1.42 -12.71
N ASP A 42 12.56 0.58 -11.90
CA ASP A 42 11.79 1.06 -10.74
C ASP A 42 12.74 1.59 -9.66
N PRO A 43 12.35 2.65 -8.92
CA PRO A 43 13.17 3.18 -7.82
C PRO A 43 13.37 2.11 -6.75
N ILE A 44 14.57 2.07 -6.17
CA ILE A 44 14.84 1.21 -5.02
C ILE A 44 14.27 1.89 -3.78
N HIS A 45 13.33 1.23 -3.13
CA HIS A 45 12.69 1.72 -1.91
C HIS A 45 13.55 1.48 -0.66
N ASP A 46 13.77 2.52 0.14
CA ASP A 46 14.46 2.43 1.43
C ASP A 46 13.47 2.28 2.58
N ALA A 47 13.17 1.03 2.94
CA ALA A 47 12.21 0.69 3.98
C ALA A 47 12.73 0.90 5.42
N ILE A 48 14.00 1.30 5.61
CA ILE A 48 14.62 1.40 6.95
C ILE A 48 14.94 2.86 7.25
N SER A 49 15.79 3.50 6.45
CA SER A 49 16.19 4.89 6.65
C SER A 49 15.33 5.91 5.91
N GLY A 50 14.53 5.48 4.94
CA GLY A 50 13.69 6.38 4.13
C GLY A 50 12.69 7.19 4.95
N GLU A 51 12.28 8.35 4.43
CA GLU A 51 11.31 9.23 5.11
C GLU A 51 9.87 8.69 5.01
N THR A 52 9.57 7.92 3.96
CA THR A 52 8.26 7.34 3.70
C THR A 52 8.33 5.83 3.66
N GLY A 53 7.31 5.16 4.16
CA GLY A 53 7.18 3.71 4.10
C GLY A 53 6.76 3.21 2.70
N PRO A 54 6.40 1.93 2.57
CA PRO A 54 6.20 0.98 3.66
C PRO A 54 7.50 0.67 4.40
N PHE A 55 7.45 0.59 5.72
CA PHE A 55 8.63 0.38 6.56
C PHE A 55 8.86 -1.10 6.88
N ASP A 56 10.12 -1.46 7.08
CA ASP A 56 10.49 -2.79 7.57
C ASP A 56 10.29 -2.86 9.09
N ALA A 57 9.25 -3.58 9.53
CA ALA A 57 8.86 -3.66 10.94
C ALA A 57 9.85 -4.47 11.81
N ASP A 58 10.75 -5.22 11.19
CA ASP A 58 11.82 -5.94 11.89
C ASP A 58 13.00 -5.00 12.22
N SER A 59 13.09 -3.84 11.55
CA SER A 59 14.18 -2.87 11.70
C SER A 59 13.72 -1.52 12.30
N VAL A 60 12.45 -1.16 12.14
CA VAL A 60 11.88 0.13 12.53
C VAL A 60 10.69 -0.08 13.47
N ASN A 61 10.65 0.61 14.61
CA ASN A 61 9.51 0.55 15.52
C ASN A 61 8.41 1.52 15.08
N ILE A 62 7.19 1.01 14.92
CA ILE A 62 6.01 1.82 14.55
C ILE A 62 5.68 2.88 15.61
N GLU A 63 6.06 2.66 16.86
CA GLU A 63 5.82 3.59 17.98
C GLU A 63 6.66 4.88 17.87
N ASP A 64 7.70 4.89 17.02
CA ASP A 64 8.53 6.07 16.77
C ASP A 64 7.84 7.10 15.84
N PHE A 65 6.62 6.79 15.39
CA PHE A 65 5.85 7.56 14.41
C PHE A 65 4.53 8.02 15.01
N ASP A 66 4.19 9.29 14.74
CA ASP A 66 2.88 9.85 15.06
C ASP A 66 1.97 9.77 13.82
N PHE A 67 0.85 9.07 13.97
CA PHE A 67 -0.18 8.97 12.94
C PHE A 67 -1.51 9.63 13.36
N SER A 68 -1.52 10.41 14.45
CA SER A 68 -2.75 10.98 15.00
C SER A 68 -3.47 11.95 14.05
N ASP A 69 -2.77 12.49 13.05
CA ASP A 69 -3.31 13.30 11.97
C ASP A 69 -4.12 12.46 10.96
N PHE A 70 -3.67 11.23 10.68
CA PHE A 70 -4.20 10.35 9.64
C PHE A 70 -5.10 9.23 10.17
N ALA A 71 -4.72 8.61 11.28
CA ALA A 71 -5.26 7.37 11.77
C ALA A 71 -6.01 7.49 13.09
N GLY A 72 -7.08 6.70 13.23
CA GLY A 72 -7.77 6.50 14.51
C GLY A 72 -7.19 5.33 15.33
N GLY A 73 -6.37 4.50 14.71
CA GLY A 73 -5.75 3.34 15.33
C GLY A 73 -4.88 2.57 14.34
N ILE A 74 -4.10 1.62 14.86
CA ILE A 74 -3.23 0.74 14.07
C ILE A 74 -3.84 -0.65 14.05
N LEU A 75 -4.08 -1.16 12.84
CA LEU A 75 -4.46 -2.54 12.64
C LEU A 75 -3.22 -3.43 12.63
N ASN A 76 -3.12 -4.35 13.57
CA ASN A 76 -2.04 -5.33 13.64
C ASN A 76 -2.53 -6.70 13.16
N LEU A 77 -1.95 -7.18 12.05
CA LEU A 77 -2.21 -8.49 11.45
C LEU A 77 -1.03 -9.45 11.61
N GLY A 78 -0.09 -9.19 12.52
CA GLY A 78 1.14 -9.97 12.66
C GLY A 78 2.17 -9.62 11.58
N SER A 79 1.91 -9.93 10.31
CA SER A 79 2.81 -9.60 9.18
C SER A 79 2.65 -8.18 8.64
N LEU A 80 1.56 -7.50 9.00
CA LEU A 80 1.26 -6.13 8.60
C LEU A 80 0.84 -5.31 9.83
N LEU A 81 1.36 -4.09 9.91
CA LEU A 81 0.82 -3.05 10.79
C LEU A 81 0.36 -1.89 9.90
N VAL A 82 -0.94 -1.60 9.93
CA VAL A 82 -1.54 -0.62 9.03
C VAL A 82 -2.23 0.46 9.86
N PRO A 83 -1.70 1.69 9.90
CA PRO A 83 -2.45 2.84 10.39
C PRO A 83 -3.73 3.02 9.56
N LEU A 84 -4.88 2.89 10.19
CA LEU A 84 -6.17 2.91 9.52
C LEU A 84 -6.64 4.36 9.32
N PRO A 85 -7.00 4.79 8.09
CA PRO A 85 -7.59 6.11 7.87
C PRO A 85 -8.75 6.38 8.85
N LYS A 86 -8.83 7.58 9.42
CA LYS A 86 -9.86 7.96 10.41
C LYS A 86 -11.30 7.59 10.02
N THR A 87 -11.62 7.66 8.73
CA THR A 87 -12.93 7.27 8.17
C THR A 87 -12.79 5.98 7.38
N SER A 88 -12.49 4.88 8.08
CA SER A 88 -12.44 3.55 7.48
C SER A 88 -13.03 2.47 8.36
N GLU A 89 -13.49 1.40 7.72
CA GLU A 89 -13.99 0.19 8.36
C GLU A 89 -13.14 -1.02 7.92
N VAL A 90 -13.03 -2.00 8.79
CA VAL A 90 -12.26 -3.22 8.54
C VAL A 90 -13.21 -4.40 8.36
N GLN A 91 -13.08 -5.08 7.22
CA GLN A 91 -13.75 -6.35 6.93
C GLN A 91 -12.70 -7.45 6.75
N VAL A 92 -12.91 -8.58 7.45
CA VAL A 92 -12.02 -9.74 7.37
C VAL A 92 -12.76 -10.89 6.69
N GLU A 93 -12.16 -11.46 5.64
CA GLU A 93 -12.59 -12.72 5.04
C GLU A 93 -11.98 -13.89 5.83
N MET A 94 -12.82 -14.81 6.28
CA MET A 94 -12.42 -16.01 7.01
C MET A 94 -12.28 -17.20 6.07
N GLY A 95 -11.15 -17.91 6.16
CA GLY A 95 -10.91 -19.21 5.56
C GLY A 95 -10.94 -20.34 6.60
N PRO A 96 -10.74 -21.61 6.17
CA PRO A 96 -10.77 -22.78 7.06
C PRO A 96 -9.74 -22.70 8.20
N ASP A 97 -8.57 -22.14 7.93
CA ASP A 97 -7.43 -22.07 8.86
C ASP A 97 -7.33 -20.71 9.59
N GLY A 98 -8.33 -19.82 9.42
CA GLY A 98 -8.36 -18.50 10.04
C GLY A 98 -8.55 -17.35 9.04
N PRO A 99 -8.17 -16.10 9.39
CA PRO A 99 -8.36 -14.95 8.52
C PRO A 99 -7.54 -15.15 7.23
N LYS A 100 -8.22 -15.03 6.09
CA LYS A 100 -7.64 -15.24 4.77
C LYS A 100 -7.33 -13.93 4.06
N MET A 101 -8.21 -12.93 4.18
CA MET A 101 -8.05 -11.66 3.50
C MET A 101 -8.61 -10.51 4.33
N LEU A 102 -8.01 -9.32 4.18
CA LEU A 102 -8.43 -8.09 4.83
C LEU A 102 -8.86 -7.08 3.78
N HIS A 103 -9.96 -6.40 4.05
CA HIS A 103 -10.40 -5.22 3.32
C HIS A 103 -10.56 -4.03 4.26
N ILE A 104 -9.98 -2.89 3.88
CA ILE A 104 -10.20 -1.60 4.53
C ILE A 104 -11.15 -0.82 3.63
N LEU A 105 -12.38 -0.61 4.09
CA LEU A 105 -13.42 0.13 3.39
C LEU A 105 -13.26 1.61 3.74
N THR A 106 -13.40 2.47 2.73
CA THR A 106 -13.29 3.93 2.86
C THR A 106 -14.44 4.57 2.09
N GLN A 107 -14.63 5.87 2.26
CA GLN A 107 -15.63 6.62 1.47
C GLN A 107 -15.33 6.65 -0.05
N PHE A 108 -14.12 6.29 -0.49
CA PHE A 108 -13.73 6.31 -1.90
C PHE A 108 -13.73 4.94 -2.56
N GLY A 109 -13.77 3.86 -1.77
CA GLY A 109 -13.56 2.51 -2.25
C GLY A 109 -12.89 1.62 -1.20
N ARG A 110 -12.27 0.55 -1.67
CA ARG A 110 -11.72 -0.53 -0.85
C ARG A 110 -10.21 -0.69 -1.07
N ILE A 111 -9.47 -0.84 0.02
CA ILE A 111 -8.04 -1.15 0.05
C ILE A 111 -7.84 -2.60 0.51
N THR A 112 -7.03 -3.37 -0.20
CA THR A 112 -6.69 -4.76 0.15
C THR A 112 -5.16 -4.91 0.17
N PRO A 113 -4.52 -4.78 1.34
CA PRO A 113 -3.09 -4.98 1.48
C PRO A 113 -2.75 -6.45 1.68
N VAL A 114 -1.69 -6.92 1.01
CA VAL A 114 -1.13 -8.27 1.17
C VAL A 114 0.39 -8.18 1.14
N ALA A 115 1.06 -8.74 2.13
CA ALA A 115 2.51 -8.91 2.12
C ALA A 115 2.90 -10.31 1.64
N PHE A 116 4.00 -10.39 0.91
CA PHE A 116 4.59 -11.62 0.41
C PHE A 116 6.02 -11.76 0.91
N ALA A 117 6.47 -12.98 1.13
CA ALA A 117 7.90 -13.26 1.25
C ALA A 117 8.57 -12.99 -0.09
N ALA A 118 9.80 -12.45 -0.05
CA ALA A 118 10.58 -12.16 -1.24
C ALA A 118 12.04 -12.62 -1.10
N PRO A 119 12.78 -12.79 -2.23
CA PRO A 119 14.21 -12.98 -2.20
C PRO A 119 14.94 -11.80 -1.55
N LYS A 120 16.24 -11.97 -1.28
CA LYS A 120 17.09 -10.86 -0.80
C LYS A 120 17.28 -9.76 -1.85
N ALA A 121 17.28 -10.14 -3.13
CA ALA A 121 17.38 -9.20 -4.23
C ALA A 121 15.99 -8.59 -4.52
N PRO A 122 15.90 -7.27 -4.76
CA PRO A 122 14.65 -6.63 -5.17
C PRO A 122 14.25 -7.04 -6.59
N GLY A 123 13.02 -6.71 -7.00
CA GLY A 123 12.50 -6.94 -8.35
C GLY A 123 11.33 -7.91 -8.43
N GLN A 124 10.88 -8.45 -7.30
CA GLN A 124 9.72 -9.34 -7.29
C GLN A 124 8.46 -8.62 -7.76
N TRP A 125 8.24 -7.37 -7.35
CA TRP A 125 7.12 -6.58 -7.85
C TRP A 125 7.18 -6.42 -9.38
N ARG A 126 8.34 -6.02 -9.90
CA ARG A 126 8.54 -5.85 -11.35
C ARG A 126 8.19 -7.11 -12.13
N SER A 127 8.68 -8.27 -11.69
CA SER A 127 8.35 -9.57 -12.31
C SER A 127 6.86 -9.91 -12.21
N ALA A 128 6.22 -9.62 -11.07
CA ALA A 128 4.80 -9.91 -10.87
C ALA A 128 3.87 -9.03 -11.71
N THR A 129 4.29 -7.83 -12.11
CA THR A 129 3.41 -6.88 -12.81
C THR A 129 2.87 -7.40 -14.14
N GLN A 130 3.66 -8.18 -14.88
CA GLN A 130 3.24 -8.74 -16.18
C GLN A 130 2.10 -9.76 -16.01
N GLU A 131 2.29 -10.74 -15.12
CA GLU A 131 1.28 -11.76 -14.82
C GLU A 131 -0.01 -11.14 -14.28
N ILE A 132 0.10 -10.16 -13.39
CA ILE A 132 -1.07 -9.46 -12.84
C ILE A 132 -1.82 -8.70 -13.95
N ALA A 133 -1.10 -7.98 -14.82
CA ALA A 133 -1.70 -7.27 -15.93
C ALA A 133 -2.37 -8.21 -16.94
N GLU A 134 -1.77 -9.37 -17.21
CA GLU A 134 -2.38 -10.41 -18.04
C GLU A 134 -3.67 -10.96 -17.43
N GLY A 135 -3.67 -11.25 -16.11
CA GLY A 135 -4.87 -11.67 -15.39
C GLY A 135 -5.98 -10.62 -15.44
N MET A 136 -5.65 -9.34 -15.21
CA MET A 136 -6.62 -8.24 -15.29
C MET A 136 -7.21 -8.08 -16.71
N ARG A 137 -6.40 -8.26 -17.76
CA ARG A 137 -6.92 -8.25 -19.15
C ARG A 137 -7.81 -9.46 -19.44
N ALA A 138 -7.48 -10.63 -18.89
CA ALA A 138 -8.33 -11.82 -19.01
C ALA A 138 -9.69 -11.62 -18.32
N ASP A 139 -9.74 -10.78 -17.28
CA ASP A 139 -10.96 -10.35 -16.58
C ASP A 139 -11.68 -9.17 -17.29
N ASN A 140 -11.33 -8.88 -18.55
CA ASN A 140 -11.90 -7.80 -19.39
C ASN A 140 -11.69 -6.37 -18.86
N LEU A 141 -10.60 -6.13 -18.14
CA LEU A 141 -10.18 -4.76 -17.78
C LEU A 141 -9.29 -4.17 -18.89
N ASP A 142 -9.48 -2.89 -19.18
CA ASP A 142 -8.50 -2.10 -19.94
C ASP A 142 -7.33 -1.76 -19.00
N VAL A 143 -6.14 -2.28 -19.30
CA VAL A 143 -4.99 -2.25 -18.39
C VAL A 143 -3.89 -1.33 -18.90
N ASP A 144 -3.61 -0.31 -18.10
CA ASP A 144 -2.53 0.66 -18.27
C ASP A 144 -1.52 0.57 -17.12
N PHE A 145 -0.30 1.04 -17.38
CA PHE A 145 0.75 1.17 -16.37
C PHE A 145 0.98 2.65 -16.07
N GLN A 146 0.99 3.01 -14.79
CA GLN A 146 1.21 4.38 -14.36
C GLN A 146 2.38 4.47 -13.39
N GLN A 147 3.07 5.60 -13.41
CA GLN A 147 4.16 5.85 -12.47
C GLN A 147 3.61 6.29 -11.11
N GLY A 148 3.99 5.56 -10.06
CA GLY A 148 3.74 5.89 -8.67
C GLY A 148 5.03 6.19 -7.88
N PRO A 149 4.91 6.53 -6.59
CA PRO A 149 6.06 6.86 -5.74
C PRO A 149 7.10 5.75 -5.59
N TRP A 150 6.66 4.49 -5.62
CA TRP A 150 7.51 3.31 -5.45
C TRP A 150 7.84 2.59 -6.77
N GLY A 151 7.50 3.21 -7.90
CA GLY A 151 7.64 2.58 -9.20
C GLY A 151 6.31 2.42 -9.91
N ARG A 152 6.30 1.49 -10.86
CA ARG A 152 5.12 1.15 -11.67
C ARG A 152 3.94 0.68 -10.82
N GLU A 153 2.78 1.21 -11.12
CA GLU A 153 1.48 0.76 -10.66
C GLU A 153 0.67 0.22 -11.85
N ILE A 154 -0.22 -0.73 -11.60
CA ILE A 154 -1.11 -1.31 -12.61
C ILE A 154 -2.49 -0.68 -12.43
N VAL A 155 -3.09 -0.17 -13.50
CA VAL A 155 -4.44 0.40 -13.46
C VAL A 155 -5.30 -0.35 -14.46
N GLY A 156 -6.38 -0.95 -13.97
CA GLY A 156 -7.42 -1.59 -14.78
C GLY A 156 -8.71 -0.82 -14.68
N THR A 157 -9.33 -0.53 -15.82
CA THR A 157 -10.67 0.08 -15.89
C THR A 157 -11.65 -0.95 -16.43
N SER A 158 -12.84 -1.06 -15.83
CA SER A 158 -13.88 -1.94 -16.33
C SER A 158 -14.37 -1.52 -17.72
N ASP A 159 -14.90 -2.47 -18.49
CA ASP A 159 -15.43 -2.25 -19.83
C ASP A 159 -16.56 -1.20 -19.88
N ASP A 160 -17.39 -1.16 -18.84
CA ASP A 160 -18.44 -0.16 -18.63
C ASP A 160 -17.92 1.20 -18.13
N GLY A 161 -16.62 1.29 -17.84
CA GLY A 161 -15.95 2.51 -17.37
C GLY A 161 -16.35 2.95 -15.96
N ASN A 162 -17.09 2.15 -15.19
CA ASN A 162 -17.60 2.54 -13.88
C ASN A 162 -16.68 2.16 -12.71
N GLY A 163 -15.76 1.23 -12.91
CA GLY A 163 -14.85 0.74 -11.88
C GLY A 163 -13.39 0.87 -12.28
N VAL A 164 -12.55 1.23 -11.31
CA VAL A 164 -11.10 1.27 -11.44
C VAL A 164 -10.47 0.40 -10.37
N ILE A 165 -9.56 -0.47 -10.79
CA ILE A 165 -8.69 -1.25 -9.94
C ILE A 165 -7.26 -0.73 -10.13
N ARG A 166 -6.63 -0.27 -9.06
CA ARG A 166 -5.21 0.11 -9.04
C ARG A 166 -4.44 -0.82 -8.14
N ILE A 167 -3.30 -1.33 -8.60
CA ILE A 167 -2.41 -2.19 -7.81
C ILE A 167 -1.07 -1.49 -7.67
N ILE A 168 -0.72 -1.22 -6.41
CA ILE A 168 0.56 -0.66 -5.98
C ILE A 168 1.39 -1.80 -5.42
N GLY A 169 2.66 -1.88 -5.81
CA GLY A 169 3.59 -2.83 -5.20
C GLY A 169 4.89 -2.15 -4.79
N VAL A 170 5.47 -2.65 -3.70
CA VAL A 170 6.72 -2.14 -3.13
C VAL A 170 7.57 -3.31 -2.67
N ASP A 171 8.78 -3.42 -3.20
CA ASP A 171 9.77 -4.37 -2.71
C ASP A 171 10.50 -3.80 -1.48
N GLY A 172 10.69 -4.64 -0.46
CA GLY A 172 11.45 -4.35 0.74
C GLY A 172 12.38 -5.50 1.14
N PRO A 173 13.04 -5.43 2.30
CA PRO A 173 14.01 -6.43 2.73
C PRO A 173 13.41 -7.84 2.94
N ARG A 174 13.51 -8.70 1.93
CA ARG A 174 12.96 -10.09 1.92
C ARG A 174 11.43 -10.16 1.95
N TRP A 175 10.75 -9.07 1.61
CA TRP A 175 9.30 -9.02 1.47
C TRP A 175 8.88 -8.12 0.32
N MET A 176 7.65 -8.26 -0.15
CA MET A 176 7.00 -7.37 -1.09
C MET A 176 5.59 -7.06 -0.59
N LEU A 177 5.23 -5.77 -0.53
CA LEU A 177 3.87 -5.33 -0.21
C LEU A 177 3.12 -5.09 -1.52
N ARG A 178 1.93 -5.68 -1.65
CA ARG A 178 0.98 -5.38 -2.71
C ARG A 178 -0.29 -4.80 -2.10
N VAL A 179 -0.75 -3.69 -2.65
CA VAL A 179 -2.00 -3.04 -2.25
C VAL A 179 -2.91 -2.89 -3.45
N THR A 180 -4.07 -3.56 -3.40
CA THR A 180 -5.12 -3.43 -4.41
C THR A 180 -6.15 -2.42 -3.93
N LEU A 181 -6.38 -1.40 -4.75
CA LEU A 181 -7.37 -0.36 -4.57
C LEU A 181 -8.50 -0.61 -5.58
N ALA A 182 -9.73 -0.72 -5.11
CA ALA A 182 -10.91 -0.84 -5.97
C ALA A 182 -11.87 0.29 -5.65
N ALA A 183 -12.24 1.08 -6.66
CA ALA A 183 -13.09 2.26 -6.49
C ALA A 183 -13.97 2.49 -7.72
N PRO A 184 -15.13 3.15 -7.55
CA PRO A 184 -15.82 3.80 -8.65
C PRO A 184 -14.90 4.78 -9.40
N SER A 185 -15.12 4.93 -10.70
CA SER A 185 -14.31 5.82 -11.55
C SER A 185 -14.30 7.27 -11.06
N GLU A 186 -15.40 7.77 -10.49
CA GLU A 186 -15.48 9.14 -9.96
C GLU A 186 -14.66 9.39 -8.68
N SER A 187 -14.23 8.33 -7.99
CA SER A 187 -13.43 8.40 -6.77
C SER A 187 -12.06 7.75 -6.91
N ALA A 188 -11.72 7.20 -8.08
CA ALA A 188 -10.49 6.45 -8.33
C ALA A 188 -9.21 7.22 -8.02
N GLU A 189 -9.11 8.50 -8.40
CA GLU A 189 -7.92 9.31 -8.10
C GLU A 189 -7.77 9.61 -6.61
N ARG A 190 -8.87 9.97 -5.92
CA ARG A 190 -8.87 10.14 -4.46
C ARG A 190 -8.57 8.84 -3.72
N MET A 191 -9.02 7.71 -4.26
CA MET A 191 -8.68 6.39 -3.76
C MET A 191 -7.18 6.09 -3.95
N ALA A 192 -6.59 6.48 -5.07
CA ALA A 192 -5.17 6.33 -5.34
C ALA A 192 -4.31 7.16 -4.36
N GLU A 193 -4.69 8.42 -4.13
CA GLU A 193 -4.06 9.28 -3.12
C GLU A 193 -4.14 8.64 -1.72
N LEU A 194 -5.33 8.30 -1.26
CA LEU A 194 -5.52 7.66 0.05
C LEU A 194 -4.82 6.31 0.16
N GLY A 195 -4.84 5.50 -0.89
CA GLY A 195 -4.16 4.21 -0.95
C GLY A 195 -2.65 4.36 -0.81
N ARG A 196 -2.06 5.36 -1.47
CA ARG A 196 -0.65 5.71 -1.28
C ARG A 196 -0.40 6.22 0.16
N GLU A 197 -1.30 7.01 0.76
CA GLU A 197 -1.26 7.45 2.19
C GLU A 197 -1.20 6.26 3.15
N VAL A 198 -1.96 5.21 2.86
CA VAL A 198 -1.89 3.94 3.62
C VAL A 198 -0.57 3.22 3.38
N VAL A 199 -0.12 3.06 2.12
CA VAL A 199 1.13 2.36 1.78
C VAL A 199 2.34 3.04 2.45
N ALA A 200 2.41 4.37 2.39
CA ALA A 200 3.51 5.15 2.98
C ALA A 200 3.61 5.02 4.51
N ARG A 201 2.53 4.62 5.19
CA ARG A 201 2.48 4.47 6.65
C ARG A 201 2.41 3.01 7.10
N THR A 202 2.37 2.07 6.17
CA THR A 202 2.29 0.63 6.47
C THR A 202 3.65 0.09 6.89
N PHE A 203 3.66 -0.86 7.84
CA PHE A 203 4.85 -1.59 8.22
C PHE A 203 4.67 -3.07 7.86
N VAL A 204 5.69 -3.67 7.28
CA VAL A 204 5.72 -5.08 6.91
C VAL A 204 6.67 -5.82 7.82
N ARG A 205 6.16 -6.86 8.49
CA ARG A 205 6.93 -7.75 9.35
C ARG A 205 7.15 -9.07 8.64
N ARG A 206 8.35 -9.27 8.10
CA ARG A 206 8.73 -10.54 7.45
C ARG A 206 9.03 -11.62 8.49
N GLY A 207 9.59 -11.23 9.63
CA GLY A 207 10.04 -12.14 10.67
C GLY A 207 11.19 -13.04 10.21
N ASN A 208 11.43 -14.09 10.98
CA ASN A 208 12.57 -15.00 10.79
C ASN A 208 12.17 -16.39 10.32
N GLU A 209 10.88 -16.70 10.26
CA GLU A 209 10.40 -18.00 9.84
C GLU A 209 10.69 -18.26 8.35
N PRO A 210 11.09 -19.50 7.99
CA PRO A 210 11.30 -19.87 6.60
C PRO A 210 9.97 -19.88 5.86
N ILE A 211 9.83 -18.99 4.87
CA ILE A 211 8.66 -18.87 4.00
C ILE A 211 9.20 -18.74 2.57
N LEU A 212 8.65 -19.54 1.66
CA LEU A 212 9.04 -19.55 0.25
C LEU A 212 8.78 -18.19 -0.39
N ALA A 213 9.74 -17.69 -1.17
CA ALA A 213 9.56 -16.45 -1.94
C ALA A 213 8.32 -16.54 -2.84
N GLY A 214 7.54 -15.47 -2.91
CA GLY A 214 6.26 -15.43 -3.62
C GLY A 214 5.06 -15.90 -2.80
N SER A 215 5.27 -16.57 -1.66
CA SER A 215 4.17 -16.95 -0.77
C SER A 215 3.70 -15.76 0.06
N SER A 216 2.38 -15.65 0.30
CA SER A 216 1.81 -14.63 1.19
C SER A 216 2.31 -14.83 2.62
N LEU A 217 2.61 -13.73 3.31
CA LEU A 217 2.92 -13.78 4.73
C LEU A 217 1.65 -14.06 5.54
N PRO A 218 1.74 -14.86 6.61
CA PRO A 218 0.59 -15.21 7.43
C PRO A 218 0.01 -13.95 8.09
N VAL A 219 -1.31 -13.85 8.13
CA VAL A 219 -2.03 -12.80 8.86
C VAL A 219 -2.64 -13.39 10.13
N ALA A 220 -2.56 -12.63 11.22
CA ALA A 220 -3.20 -12.95 12.48
C ALA A 220 -4.51 -12.15 12.60
N LEU A 221 -5.52 -12.74 13.26
CA LEU A 221 -6.73 -12.02 13.63
C LEU A 221 -6.36 -10.92 14.63
N PRO A 222 -6.85 -9.68 14.45
CA PRO A 222 -6.72 -8.65 15.47
C PRO A 222 -7.28 -9.15 16.81
N GLN A 223 -6.55 -8.97 17.91
CA GLN A 223 -6.93 -9.49 19.23
C GLN A 223 -8.38 -9.14 19.63
N PRO A 224 -8.87 -7.90 19.48
CA PRO A 224 -10.25 -7.58 19.85
C PRO A 224 -11.29 -8.39 19.05
N LEU A 225 -11.00 -8.65 17.77
CA LEU A 225 -11.88 -9.46 16.91
C LEU A 225 -11.76 -10.95 17.26
N ALA A 226 -10.55 -11.43 17.56
CA ALA A 226 -10.32 -12.79 18.03
C ALA A 226 -11.10 -13.08 19.32
N GLU A 227 -11.10 -12.14 20.28
CA GLU A 227 -11.86 -12.24 21.52
C GLU A 227 -13.37 -12.30 21.28
N GLN A 228 -13.90 -11.43 20.42
CA GLN A 228 -15.33 -11.46 20.05
C GLN A 228 -15.75 -12.78 19.40
N VAL A 229 -14.93 -13.29 18.48
CA VAL A 229 -15.17 -14.59 17.83
C VAL A 229 -15.14 -15.71 18.86
N GLN A 230 -14.17 -15.71 19.77
CA GLN A 230 -14.09 -16.70 20.85
C GLN A 230 -15.32 -16.65 21.78
N GLN A 231 -15.77 -15.46 22.16
CA GLN A 231 -16.97 -15.30 23.00
C GLN A 231 -18.23 -15.84 22.31
N GLU A 232 -18.42 -15.55 21.03
CA GLU A 232 -19.56 -16.06 20.26
C GLU A 232 -19.50 -17.59 20.08
N MET A 233 -18.30 -18.16 19.91
CA MET A 233 -18.13 -19.62 19.88
C MET A 233 -18.48 -20.28 21.22
N MET A 234 -18.04 -19.70 22.34
CA MET A 234 -18.41 -20.19 23.69
C MET A 234 -19.93 -20.13 23.90
N ARG A 235 -20.57 -19.00 23.52
CA ARG A 235 -22.02 -18.83 23.62
C ARG A 235 -22.81 -19.88 22.83
N ARG A 236 -22.31 -20.29 21.66
CA ARG A 236 -22.94 -21.34 20.82
C ARG A 236 -22.69 -22.75 21.35
N ALA A 237 -21.58 -23.00 22.03
CA ALA A 237 -21.28 -24.29 22.63
C ALA A 237 -22.08 -24.55 23.92
N GLU A 238 -22.58 -23.49 24.57
CA GLU A 238 -23.43 -23.56 25.77
C GLU A 238 -24.94 -23.66 25.45
N GLN A 239 -25.34 -23.57 24.18
CA GLN A 239 -26.73 -23.72 23.70
C GLN A 239 -26.97 -25.10 23.09
#